data_AF-A0A6G3SM73-F1
#
_entry.id   AF-A0A6G3SM73-F1
#
_cell.length_a   1.000
_cell.length_b   1.000
_cell.length_c   1.000
_cell.angle_alpha   90.00
_cell.angle_beta   90.00
_cell.angle_gamma   90.00
#
_symmetry.space_group_name_H-M   'P 1'
#
loop_
_entity.id
_entity.type
_entity.pdbx_description
1 polymer ?
#
loop_
_entity_poly.entity_id
_entity_poly.type
_entity_poly.pdbx_seq_one_letter_code
_entity_poly.pdbx_strand_id
1 'polypeptide(L)'
;MATLLRGEVPVILQPAGTAQCRRAYCPPGVPFAEVRRGPFDGKADIMARPDADGELPKVMTFGNGAVVYEYDGKDTKGRAVYRYAPRLSPSHRAVMDGVAEVYADNARKGEHR
;
A
#
# COMPACT_ATOMS: atom_id res chain seq x y z
N MET A 1 -16.83 36.24 -5.32
CA MET A 1 -16.79 34.98 -6.10
C MET A 1 -16.59 33.84 -5.12
N ALA A 2 -17.58 32.95 -5.01
CA ALA A 2 -17.55 31.83 -4.07
C ALA A 2 -16.92 30.60 -4.76
N THR A 3 -15.91 29.99 -4.13
CA THR A 3 -15.63 28.56 -4.36
C THR A 3 -15.14 27.91 -3.07
N LEU A 4 -16.10 27.84 -2.14
CA LEU A 4 -16.29 26.82 -1.11
C LEU A 4 -15.43 25.56 -1.31
N LEU A 5 -14.62 25.20 -0.32
CA LEU A 5 -14.49 23.82 0.21
C LEU A 5 -14.34 22.67 -0.82
N ARG A 6 -13.78 22.90 -2.01
CA ARG A 6 -13.36 21.83 -2.92
C ARG A 6 -12.03 21.32 -2.42
N GLY A 7 -11.89 20.03 -2.25
CA GLY A 7 -10.57 19.47 -2.45
C GLY A 7 -10.46 18.07 -1.92
N GLU A 8 -10.54 17.91 -0.60
CA GLU A 8 -10.12 16.68 0.03
C GLU A 8 -10.99 15.49 -0.39
N VAL A 9 -10.35 14.50 -1.00
CA VAL A 9 -10.96 13.26 -1.45
C VAL A 9 -10.60 12.17 -0.44
N PRO A 10 -11.58 11.44 0.11
CA PRO A 10 -11.31 10.28 0.96
C PRO A 10 -10.48 9.24 0.20
N VAL A 11 -9.44 8.73 0.86
CA VAL A 11 -8.53 7.73 0.32
C VAL A 11 -8.81 6.37 0.93
N ILE A 12 -8.72 5.33 0.11
CA ILE A 12 -8.64 3.94 0.56
C ILE A 12 -7.31 3.34 0.11
N LEU A 13 -6.53 2.90 1.08
CA LEU A 13 -5.31 2.14 0.83
C LEU A 13 -5.64 0.67 0.66
N GLN A 14 -5.18 0.08 -0.44
CA GLN A 14 -5.44 -1.30 -0.79
C GLN A 14 -4.15 -2.08 -1.04
N PRO A 15 -4.18 -3.41 -0.89
CA PRO A 15 -3.06 -4.27 -1.28
C PRO A 15 -2.68 -4.05 -2.74
N ALA A 16 -1.40 -4.27 -3.02
CA ALA A 16 -0.83 -4.21 -4.36
C ALA A 16 -1.61 -5.13 -5.30
N GLY A 17 -1.84 -4.68 -6.53
CA GLY A 17 -2.33 -5.51 -7.62
C GLY A 17 -1.22 -6.43 -8.14
N THR A 18 -1.60 -7.47 -8.89
CA THR A 18 -0.65 -8.43 -9.48
C THR A 18 0.39 -7.74 -10.37
N ALA A 19 -0.01 -6.70 -11.11
CA ALA A 19 0.91 -5.92 -11.94
C ALA A 19 1.92 -5.11 -11.12
N GLN A 20 1.51 -4.53 -9.98
CA GLN A 20 2.35 -3.73 -9.09
C GLN A 20 3.37 -4.59 -8.32
N CYS A 21 3.05 -5.87 -8.09
CA CYS A 21 3.98 -6.84 -7.53
C CYS A 21 4.98 -7.41 -8.55
N ARG A 22 4.88 -7.07 -9.85
CA ARG A 22 5.79 -7.62 -10.86
C ARG A 22 7.21 -7.14 -10.57
N ARG A 23 8.11 -8.09 -10.24
CA ARG A 23 9.50 -7.86 -9.78
C ARG A 23 9.64 -7.30 -8.36
N ALA A 24 8.58 -7.33 -7.55
CA ALA A 24 8.70 -7.11 -6.12
C ALA A 24 9.53 -8.24 -5.49
N TYR A 25 10.15 -7.94 -4.34
CA TYR A 25 10.85 -8.96 -3.58
C TYR A 25 9.82 -9.89 -2.90
N CYS A 26 9.87 -11.17 -3.25
CA CYS A 26 9.02 -12.21 -2.67
C CYS A 26 9.91 -13.22 -1.93
N PRO A 27 9.99 -13.20 -0.59
CA PRO A 27 10.78 -14.18 0.15
C PRO A 27 10.17 -15.58 0.04
N PRO A 28 11.01 -16.64 0.04
CA PRO A 28 10.53 -18.02 0.00
C PRO A 28 9.73 -18.36 1.26
N GLY A 29 8.67 -19.16 1.10
CA GLY A 29 7.81 -19.60 2.21
C GLY A 29 6.77 -18.58 2.67
N VAL A 30 6.80 -17.34 2.17
CA VAL A 30 5.79 -16.33 2.45
C VAL A 30 4.69 -16.36 1.39
N PRO A 31 3.39 -16.44 1.78
CA PRO A 31 2.29 -16.40 0.84
C PRO A 31 2.25 -15.10 0.06
N PHE A 32 1.94 -15.17 -1.24
CA PHE A 32 1.84 -13.97 -2.10
C PHE A 32 0.81 -12.95 -1.60
N ALA A 33 -0.22 -13.41 -0.86
CA ALA A 33 -1.17 -12.52 -0.21
C ALA A 33 -0.49 -11.54 0.76
N GLU A 34 0.53 -11.97 1.50
CA GLU A 34 1.28 -11.14 2.44
C GLU A 34 2.23 -10.18 1.71
N VAL A 35 2.85 -10.62 0.62
CA VAL A 35 3.72 -9.78 -0.21
C VAL A 35 2.99 -8.56 -0.78
N ARG A 36 1.69 -8.72 -1.04
CA ARG A 36 0.84 -7.66 -1.57
C ARG A 36 0.42 -6.65 -0.52
N ARG A 37 0.52 -6.98 0.76
CA ARG A 37 0.01 -6.14 1.85
C ARG A 37 1.00 -5.03 2.16
N GLY A 38 0.51 -3.80 2.03
CA GLY A 38 1.22 -2.63 2.53
C GLY A 38 0.93 -2.42 4.02
N PRO A 39 1.88 -1.84 4.80
CA PRO A 39 1.70 -1.61 6.24
C PRO A 39 0.53 -0.67 6.62
N PHE A 40 -0.01 0.07 5.64
CA PHE A 40 -1.08 1.06 5.85
C PHE A 40 -2.40 0.64 5.19
N ASP A 41 -2.48 -0.59 4.65
CA ASP A 41 -3.69 -1.09 3.98
C ASP A 41 -4.91 -1.03 4.90
N GLY A 42 -6.05 -0.57 4.37
CA GLY A 42 -7.30 -0.50 5.11
C GLY A 42 -7.40 0.62 6.15
N LYS A 43 -6.40 1.49 6.29
CA LYS A 43 -6.54 2.70 7.12
C LYS A 43 -7.55 3.67 6.52
N ALA A 44 -8.55 4.06 7.31
CA ALA A 44 -9.77 4.72 6.84
C ALA A 44 -9.75 6.25 6.91
N ASP A 45 -8.83 6.85 7.66
CA ASP A 45 -8.81 8.30 7.94
C ASP A 45 -7.76 9.04 7.11
N ILE A 46 -7.66 8.73 5.81
CA ILE A 46 -6.70 9.38 4.90
C ILE A 46 -7.47 10.24 3.91
N MET A 47 -7.04 11.49 3.76
CA MET A 47 -7.57 12.44 2.79
C MET A 47 -6.46 12.84 1.83
N ALA A 48 -6.75 12.84 0.53
CA ALA A 48 -5.85 13.36 -0.50
C ALA A 48 -6.37 14.71 -0.98
N ARG A 49 -5.47 15.68 -1.09
CA ARG A 49 -5.78 17.00 -1.64
C ARG A 49 -5.38 17.04 -3.13
N PRO A 50 -6.31 17.32 -4.03
CA PRO A 50 -6.02 17.58 -5.43
C PRO A 50 -5.19 18.86 -5.60
N ASP A 51 -4.44 18.91 -6.69
CA ASP A 51 -3.68 20.10 -7.10
C ASP A 51 -4.59 21.21 -7.66
N ALA A 52 -3.97 22.27 -8.20
CA ALA A 52 -4.68 23.41 -8.78
C ALA A 52 -5.52 23.03 -10.01
N ASP A 53 -5.15 21.96 -10.71
CA ASP A 53 -5.86 21.43 -11.88
C ASP A 53 -6.96 20.43 -11.48
N GLY A 54 -7.01 20.05 -10.20
CA GLY A 54 -7.98 19.09 -9.66
C GLY A 54 -7.53 17.63 -9.75
N GLU A 55 -6.26 17.39 -10.09
CA GLU A 55 -5.68 16.06 -10.19
C GLU A 55 -5.18 15.58 -8.82
N LEU A 56 -5.38 14.29 -8.55
CA LEU A 56 -4.91 13.67 -7.31
C LEU A 56 -3.41 13.30 -7.42
N PRO A 57 -2.65 13.31 -6.31
CA PRO A 57 -1.27 12.87 -6.31
C PRO A 57 -1.14 11.46 -6.90
N LYS A 58 -0.27 11.29 -7.90
CA LYS A 58 -0.06 9.96 -8.52
C LYS A 58 0.50 8.93 -7.55
N VAL A 59 1.23 9.40 -6.53
CA VAL A 59 1.81 8.58 -5.47
C VAL A 59 1.53 9.20 -4.11
N MET A 60 1.33 8.34 -3.12
CA MET A 60 1.31 8.70 -1.70
C MET A 60 2.46 8.00 -0.99
N THR A 61 3.14 8.75 -0.13
CA THR A 61 4.29 8.25 0.62
C THR A 61 4.05 8.34 2.12
N PHE A 62 4.43 7.30 2.84
CA PHE A 62 4.34 7.20 4.29
C PHE A 62 5.69 6.86 4.91
N GLY A 63 5.86 7.17 6.20
CA GLY A 63 7.09 6.89 6.93
C GLY A 63 8.31 7.57 6.28
N ASN A 64 8.22 8.86 5.99
CA ASN A 64 9.28 9.64 5.34
C ASN A 64 9.73 9.10 3.97
N GLY A 65 8.79 8.63 3.14
CA GLY A 65 9.10 8.10 1.81
C GLY A 65 9.39 6.60 1.78
N ALA A 66 9.39 5.94 2.93
CA ALA A 66 9.82 4.56 3.05
C ALA A 66 8.74 3.55 2.56
N VAL A 67 7.48 3.98 2.50
CA VAL A 67 6.35 3.18 1.99
C VAL A 67 5.60 4.00 0.95
N VAL A 68 5.37 3.42 -0.23
CA VAL A 68 4.77 4.10 -1.38
C VAL A 68 3.50 3.38 -1.81
N TYR A 69 2.47 4.15 -2.10
CA TYR A 69 1.23 3.72 -2.72
C TYR A 69 0.99 4.50 -4.01
N GLU A 70 0.47 3.83 -5.04
CA GLU A 70 0.17 4.40 -6.35
C GLU A 70 -1.33 4.58 -6.53
N TYR A 71 -1.73 5.72 -7.10
CA TYR A 71 -3.12 6.01 -7.43
C TYR A 71 -3.64 5.01 -8.48
N ASP A 72 -4.76 4.35 -8.18
CA ASP A 72 -5.40 3.31 -9.00
C ASP A 72 -6.81 3.75 -9.46
N GLY A 73 -7.12 5.03 -9.36
CA GLY A 73 -8.43 5.59 -9.73
C GLY A 73 -9.34 5.82 -8.54
N LYS A 74 -10.66 5.88 -8.79
CA LYS A 74 -11.68 6.07 -7.75
C LYS A 74 -12.60 4.86 -7.66
N ASP A 75 -13.05 4.55 -6.45
CA ASP A 75 -14.07 3.54 -6.24
C ASP A 75 -15.48 4.04 -6.58
N THR A 76 -16.48 3.17 -6.48
CA THR A 76 -17.89 3.48 -6.76
C THR A 76 -18.49 4.53 -5.82
N LYS A 77 -17.85 4.82 -4.69
CA LYS A 77 -18.24 5.85 -3.73
C LYS A 77 -17.47 7.16 -3.93
N GLY A 78 -16.64 7.25 -4.98
CA GLY A 78 -15.83 8.42 -5.29
C GLY A 78 -14.57 8.56 -4.43
N ARG A 79 -14.19 7.53 -3.65
CA ARG A 79 -12.96 7.53 -2.86
C ARG A 79 -11.76 7.22 -3.74
N ALA A 80 -10.66 7.92 -3.54
CA ALA A 80 -9.41 7.68 -4.24
C ALA A 80 -8.78 6.37 -3.77
N VAL A 81 -8.57 5.43 -4.70
CA VAL A 81 -7.94 4.15 -4.42
C VAL A 81 -6.44 4.31 -4.63
N TYR A 82 -5.68 3.97 -3.61
CA TYR A 82 -4.22 3.93 -3.68
C TYR A 82 -3.77 2.52 -3.34
N ARG A 83 -3.11 1.85 -4.29
CA ARG A 83 -2.61 0.49 -4.10
C ARG A 83 -1.16 0.51 -3.66
N TYR A 84 -0.81 -0.40 -2.76
CA TYR A 84 0.58 -0.53 -2.33
C TYR A 84 1.49 -0.76 -3.53
N ALA A 85 2.64 -0.09 -3.55
CA ALA A 85 3.64 -0.18 -4.61
C ALA A 85 4.94 -0.79 -4.05
N PRO A 86 5.02 -2.13 -3.96
CA PRO A 86 6.20 -2.85 -3.46
C PRO A 86 7.52 -2.41 -4.09
N ARG A 87 7.50 -2.21 -5.42
CA ARG A 87 8.70 -1.84 -6.19
C ARG A 87 9.18 -0.43 -5.89
N LEU A 88 8.27 0.48 -5.56
CA LEU A 88 8.59 1.88 -5.26
C LEU A 88 8.91 2.10 -3.78
N SER A 89 8.55 1.14 -2.92
CA SER A 89 8.72 1.24 -1.48
C SER A 89 10.10 0.76 -1.03
N PRO A 90 11.01 1.64 -0.58
CA PRO A 90 12.36 1.24 -0.15
C PRO A 90 12.34 0.24 1.01
N SER A 91 11.34 0.34 1.89
CA SER A 91 11.19 -0.57 3.04
C SER A 91 10.64 -1.94 2.68
N HIS A 92 10.16 -2.15 1.45
CA HIS A 92 9.42 -3.37 1.11
C HIS A 92 10.21 -4.62 1.44
N ARG A 93 11.50 -4.64 1.10
CA ARG A 93 12.39 -5.75 1.41
C ARG A 93 12.51 -6.00 2.92
N ALA A 94 12.79 -4.97 3.71
CA ALA A 94 12.94 -5.10 5.16
C ALA A 94 11.65 -5.58 5.84
N VAL A 95 10.48 -5.10 5.37
CA VAL A 95 9.18 -5.59 5.86
C VAL A 95 9.01 -7.06 5.51
N MET A 96 9.32 -7.46 4.28
CA MET A 96 9.21 -8.86 3.83
C MET A 96 10.20 -9.79 4.54
N ASP A 97 11.40 -9.33 4.87
CA ASP A 97 12.38 -10.09 5.65
C ASP A 97 11.81 -10.41 7.03
N GLY A 98 11.23 -9.43 7.73
CA GLY A 98 10.57 -9.65 9.02
C GLY A 98 9.35 -10.59 8.93
N VAL A 99 8.54 -10.49 7.87
CA VAL A 99 7.44 -11.44 7.63
C VAL A 99 7.98 -12.85 7.41
N ALA A 100 9.05 -13.01 6.63
CA ALA A 100 9.66 -14.31 6.38
C ALA A 100 10.18 -14.97 7.66
N GLU A 101 10.77 -14.20 8.58
CA GLU A 101 11.19 -14.69 9.89
C GLU A 101 10.02 -15.25 10.70
N VAL A 102 8.89 -14.54 10.76
CA VAL A 102 7.68 -15.00 11.46
C VAL A 102 7.14 -16.29 10.86
N TYR A 103 7.09 -16.38 9.53
CA TYR A 103 6.64 -17.59 8.84
C TYR A 103 7.58 -18.78 9.06
N ALA A 104 8.90 -18.53 9.05
CA ALA A 104 9.90 -19.57 9.33
C ALA A 104 9.83 -20.07 10.78
N ASP A 105 9.63 -19.18 11.75
CA ASP A 105 9.43 -19.54 13.16
C ASP A 105 8.16 -20.37 13.37
N ASN A 106 7.05 -19.97 12.74
CA ASN A 106 5.79 -20.71 12.80
C ASN A 106 5.89 -22.10 12.17
N ALA A 107 6.61 -22.24 11.04
CA ALA A 107 6.85 -23.54 10.42
C ALA A 107 7.61 -24.49 11.36
N ARG A 108 8.71 -24.00 11.99
CA ARG A 108 9.51 -24.78 12.95
C ARG A 108 8.73 -25.20 14.20
N LYS A 109 7.82 -24.35 14.68
CA LYS A 109 6.94 -24.64 15.81
C LYS A 109 5.81 -25.62 15.45
N GLY A 110 5.36 -25.61 14.20
CA GLY A 110 4.39 -26.56 13.66
C GLY A 110 4.96 -27.98 13.52
N GLU A 111 6.24 -28.13 13.21
CA GLU A 111 6.92 -29.43 13.10
C GLU A 111 7.22 -30.10 14.46
N HIS A 112 7.21 -29.36 15.57
CA HIS A 112 7.46 -29.88 16.92
C HIS A 112 6.18 -30.21 17.71
N ARG A 113 5.02 -30.28 17.04
CA ARG A 113 3.73 -30.63 17.66
C ARG A 113 3.22 -31.99 17.23
#